data_AF-A0A662VP08-F1
#
_entry.id   AF-A0A662VP08-F1
#
_cell.length_a   1.000
_cell.length_b   1.000
_cell.length_c   1.000
_cell.angle_alpha   90.00
_cell.angle_beta   90.00
_cell.angle_gamma   90.00
#
_symmetry.space_group_name_H-M   'P 1'
#
loop_
_entity.id
_entity.type
_entity.pdbx_description
1 polymer ?
#
loop_
_entity_poly.entity_id
_entity_poly.type
_entity_poly.pdbx_seq_one_letter_code
_entity_poly.pdbx_strand_id
1 'polypeptide(L)'
;MIIMNATAMRIFKFIEACKFTFLKIFRSEIIKFQLGKFLYSINLFGNMLSRLIKALLKGEDEFSRELEAIIKEMGIDISDFARKCGVPYSTLYKIIRGQRSPTLGTVRRILSAFKTDEGFLAVIAARHILEETSPFREKIPVRNYPAVNFEEALIMAIRAEKEGAIAIVCAPVLSTTIEKMVDVPVFTMRPKESIIRAVRQAVEKLSLQL
;
A
#
# COMPACT_ATOMS: atom_id res chain seq x y z
N MET A 1 16.07 -25.11 -15.10
CA MET A 1 14.97 -24.42 -15.81
C MET A 1 14.01 -23.89 -14.77
N ILE A 2 14.21 -22.64 -14.32
CA ILE A 2 13.46 -22.06 -13.19
C ILE A 2 12.09 -21.62 -13.71
N ILE A 3 11.04 -22.29 -13.27
CA ILE A 3 9.65 -21.91 -13.56
C ILE A 3 9.36 -20.65 -12.73
N MET A 4 9.59 -19.47 -13.34
CA MET A 4 9.15 -18.19 -12.80
C MET A 4 7.62 -18.19 -12.70
N ASN A 5 7.13 -18.20 -11.46
CA ASN A 5 5.70 -18.24 -11.14
C ASN A 5 4.98 -16.98 -11.67
N ALA A 6 3.74 -17.12 -12.15
CA ALA A 6 3.00 -16.04 -12.83
C ALA A 6 2.84 -14.75 -11.99
N THR A 7 2.90 -14.86 -10.66
CA THR A 7 2.90 -13.74 -9.71
C THR A 7 4.24 -12.98 -9.70
N ALA A 8 5.37 -13.68 -9.78
CA ALA A 8 6.69 -13.07 -9.93
C ALA A 8 6.79 -12.37 -11.30
N MET A 9 6.22 -12.96 -12.34
CA MET A 9 6.15 -12.34 -13.67
C MET A 9 5.22 -11.12 -13.72
N ARG A 10 4.17 -11.06 -12.88
CA ARG A 10 3.29 -9.89 -12.72
C ARG A 10 3.93 -8.76 -11.94
N ILE A 11 4.72 -9.07 -10.90
CA ILE A 11 5.53 -8.08 -10.17
C ILE A 11 6.68 -7.59 -11.04
N PHE A 12 7.35 -8.48 -11.79
CA PHE A 12 8.39 -8.08 -12.73
C PHE A 12 7.81 -7.23 -13.87
N LYS A 13 6.62 -7.56 -14.40
CA LYS A 13 5.88 -6.70 -15.34
C LYS A 13 5.37 -5.40 -14.72
N PHE A 14 5.07 -5.36 -13.42
CA PHE A 14 4.72 -4.14 -12.70
C PHE A 14 5.95 -3.24 -12.52
N ILE A 15 7.11 -3.83 -12.21
CA ILE A 15 8.41 -3.15 -12.13
C ILE A 15 8.91 -2.73 -13.52
N GLU A 16 8.68 -3.53 -14.57
CA GLU A 16 8.99 -3.19 -15.98
C GLU A 16 8.05 -2.11 -16.53
N ALA A 17 6.75 -2.20 -16.24
CA ALA A 17 5.77 -1.18 -16.62
C ALA A 17 6.04 0.14 -15.89
N CYS A 18 6.42 0.07 -14.60
CA CYS A 18 6.92 1.25 -13.89
C CYS A 18 8.21 1.75 -14.54
N LYS A 19 9.20 0.90 -14.87
CA LYS A 19 10.44 1.29 -15.55
C LYS A 19 10.20 2.00 -16.89
N PHE A 20 9.26 1.53 -17.72
CA PHE A 20 9.10 2.06 -19.08
C PHE A 20 8.42 3.44 -19.13
N THR A 21 7.58 3.77 -18.15
CA THR A 21 7.03 5.14 -18.02
C THR A 21 7.88 6.02 -17.09
N PHE A 22 8.57 5.45 -16.10
CA PHE A 22 9.48 6.18 -15.20
C PHE A 22 10.83 6.55 -15.82
N LEU A 23 11.33 5.88 -16.86
CA LEU A 23 12.70 6.16 -17.36
C LEU A 23 12.89 7.58 -17.93
N LYS A 24 11.82 8.32 -18.22
CA LYS A 24 11.92 9.70 -18.74
C LYS A 24 12.03 10.78 -17.67
N ILE A 25 11.81 10.47 -16.40
CA ILE A 25 11.84 11.46 -15.31
C ILE A 25 12.45 10.77 -14.08
N PHE A 26 13.38 11.43 -13.38
CA PHE A 26 13.89 11.02 -12.04
C PHE A 26 15.20 10.20 -12.00
N ARG A 27 16.32 10.93 -11.92
CA ARG A 27 17.57 10.52 -11.27
C ARG A 27 17.57 11.02 -9.81
N SER A 28 17.45 10.15 -8.81
CA SER A 28 17.99 10.40 -7.45
C SER A 28 18.09 9.12 -6.61
N GLU A 29 19.14 9.01 -5.80
CA GLU A 29 19.56 7.81 -5.07
C GLU A 29 18.71 7.47 -3.82
N ILE A 30 17.91 8.41 -3.33
CA ILE A 30 17.06 8.29 -2.13
C ILE A 30 15.98 7.19 -2.29
N ILE A 31 15.59 6.89 -3.53
CA ILE A 31 14.52 5.95 -3.88
C ILE A 31 14.93 4.48 -3.65
N LYS A 32 16.22 4.13 -3.69
CA LYS A 32 16.69 2.75 -3.47
C LYS A 32 16.35 2.24 -2.06
N PHE A 33 16.39 3.12 -1.07
CA PHE A 33 16.14 2.77 0.33
C PHE A 33 14.64 2.59 0.63
N GLN A 34 13.79 3.46 0.07
CA GLN A 34 12.33 3.41 0.18
C GLN A 34 11.72 2.20 -0.55
N LEU A 35 12.21 1.87 -1.76
CA LEU A 35 11.85 0.64 -2.45
C LEU A 35 12.22 -0.60 -1.63
N GLY A 36 13.34 -0.57 -0.89
CA GLY A 36 13.78 -1.67 -0.03
C GLY A 36 12.76 -2.00 1.06
N LYS A 37 12.24 -1.01 1.79
CA LYS A 37 11.23 -1.20 2.85
C LYS A 37 9.87 -1.64 2.30
N PHE A 38 9.44 -1.05 1.18
CA PHE A 38 8.20 -1.42 0.50
C PHE A 38 8.25 -2.85 -0.06
N LEU A 39 9.36 -3.20 -0.72
CA LEU A 39 9.62 -4.57 -1.17
C LEU A 39 9.71 -5.51 0.03
N TYR A 40 10.28 -5.11 1.17
CA TYR A 40 10.38 -5.97 2.35
C TYR A 40 9.01 -6.31 2.94
N SER A 41 8.14 -5.32 3.13
CA SER A 41 6.78 -5.55 3.69
C SER A 41 5.89 -6.37 2.74
N ILE A 42 5.95 -6.09 1.43
CA ILE A 42 5.25 -6.88 0.40
C ILE A 42 5.82 -8.31 0.29
N ASN A 43 7.15 -8.46 0.36
CA ASN A 43 7.78 -9.78 0.39
C ASN A 43 7.45 -10.53 1.68
N LEU A 44 7.33 -9.86 2.83
CA LEU A 44 7.03 -10.48 4.11
C LEU A 44 5.63 -11.10 4.12
N PHE A 45 4.61 -10.34 3.73
CA PHE A 45 3.23 -10.86 3.61
C PHE A 45 3.09 -11.88 2.48
N GLY A 46 3.76 -11.67 1.33
CA GLY A 46 3.80 -12.65 0.24
C GLY A 46 4.47 -13.97 0.65
N ASN A 47 5.51 -13.90 1.47
CA ASN A 47 6.21 -15.07 2.00
C ASN A 47 5.34 -15.84 2.99
N MET A 48 4.72 -15.16 3.97
CA MET A 48 3.80 -15.78 4.94
C MET A 48 2.64 -16.50 4.25
N LEU A 49 1.99 -15.85 3.28
CA LEU A 49 0.90 -16.47 2.52
C LEU A 49 1.38 -17.70 1.74
N SER A 50 2.55 -17.62 1.10
CA SER A 50 3.11 -18.75 0.35
C SER A 50 3.46 -19.93 1.25
N ARG A 51 3.95 -19.67 2.47
CA ARG A 51 4.25 -20.68 3.49
C ARG A 51 2.98 -21.37 3.96
N LEU A 52 1.94 -20.59 4.28
CA LEU A 52 0.64 -21.12 4.71
C LEU A 52 -0.02 -21.99 3.62
N ILE A 53 0.05 -21.58 2.35
CA ILE A 53 -0.47 -22.37 1.22
C ILE A 53 0.33 -23.66 1.05
N LYS A 54 1.67 -23.60 1.10
CA LYS A 54 2.51 -24.81 1.04
C LYS A 54 2.21 -25.76 2.20
N ALA A 55 2.00 -25.24 3.40
CA ALA A 55 1.66 -26.03 4.57
C ALA A 55 0.28 -26.70 4.39
N LEU A 56 -0.72 -25.96 3.89
CA LEU A 56 -2.05 -26.51 3.58
C LEU A 56 -1.98 -27.67 2.57
N LEU A 57 -1.10 -27.57 1.56
CA LEU A 57 -0.90 -28.63 0.57
C LEU A 57 -0.16 -29.86 1.14
N LYS A 58 0.60 -29.70 2.23
CA LYS A 58 1.34 -30.80 2.87
C LYS A 58 0.49 -31.59 3.85
N GLY A 59 -0.45 -30.94 4.52
CA GLY A 59 -1.32 -31.59 5.50
C GLY A 59 -1.86 -30.63 6.55
N GLU A 60 -2.81 -31.12 7.34
CA GLU A 60 -3.50 -30.32 8.36
C GLU A 60 -2.58 -30.01 9.55
N ASP A 61 -1.70 -30.93 9.92
CA ASP A 61 -0.71 -30.73 10.99
C ASP A 61 0.30 -29.64 10.62
N GLU A 62 0.85 -29.70 9.42
CA GLU A 62 1.74 -28.66 8.87
C GLU A 62 1.03 -27.31 8.81
N PHE A 63 -0.21 -27.26 8.34
CA PHE A 63 -0.99 -26.02 8.31
C PHE A 63 -1.14 -25.41 9.69
N SER A 64 -1.47 -26.22 10.69
CA SER A 64 -1.70 -25.78 12.07
C SER A 64 -0.42 -25.21 12.68
N ARG A 65 0.71 -25.88 12.50
CA ARG A 65 2.04 -25.43 12.95
C ARG A 65 2.47 -24.14 12.27
N GLU A 66 2.29 -24.07 10.94
CA GLU A 66 2.69 -22.90 10.16
C GLU A 66 1.84 -21.67 10.51
N LEU A 67 0.52 -21.87 10.72
CA LEU A 67 -0.38 -20.82 11.18
C LEU A 67 0.03 -20.29 12.56
N GLU A 68 0.38 -21.16 13.50
CA GLU A 68 0.87 -20.74 14.82
C GLU A 68 2.17 -19.94 14.72
N ALA A 69 3.11 -20.39 13.88
CA ALA A 69 4.37 -19.70 13.66
C ALA A 69 4.15 -18.30 13.07
N ILE A 70 3.29 -18.18 12.05
CA ILE A 70 2.97 -16.89 11.42
C ILE A 70 2.28 -15.95 12.40
N ILE A 71 1.34 -16.42 13.22
CA ILE A 71 0.70 -15.58 14.25
C ILE A 71 1.75 -15.02 15.22
N LYS A 72 2.72 -15.84 15.66
CA LYS A 72 3.84 -15.40 16.49
C LYS A 72 4.74 -14.39 15.77
N GLU A 73 5.06 -14.63 14.50
CA GLU A 73 5.84 -13.70 13.67
C GLU A 73 5.14 -12.36 13.48
N MET A 74 3.80 -12.33 13.46
CA MET A 74 3.00 -11.11 13.42
C MET A 74 2.99 -10.33 14.74
N GLY A 75 3.51 -10.91 15.83
CA GLY A 75 3.55 -10.26 17.15
C GLY A 75 2.18 -10.04 17.79
N ILE A 76 1.16 -10.78 17.35
CA ILE A 76 -0.20 -10.72 17.91
C ILE A 76 -0.58 -12.06 18.53
N ASP A 77 -1.57 -12.04 19.43
CA ASP A 77 -2.08 -13.27 20.02
C ASP A 77 -3.16 -13.95 19.14
N ILE A 78 -3.57 -15.15 19.54
CA ILE A 78 -4.59 -15.94 18.83
C ILE A 78 -5.97 -15.24 18.87
N SER A 79 -6.28 -14.48 19.92
CA SER A 79 -7.53 -13.75 20.07
C SER A 79 -7.63 -12.58 19.09
N ASP A 80 -6.55 -11.82 18.94
CA ASP A 80 -6.43 -10.72 17.99
C ASP A 80 -6.46 -11.24 16.55
N PHE A 81 -5.76 -12.35 16.27
CA PHE A 81 -5.84 -12.97 14.96
C PHE A 81 -7.25 -13.50 14.65
N ALA A 82 -7.93 -14.13 15.62
CA ALA A 82 -9.31 -14.60 15.49
C ALA A 82 -10.26 -13.46 15.13
N ARG A 83 -10.14 -12.32 15.82
CA ARG A 83 -10.89 -11.09 15.49
C ARG A 83 -10.57 -10.61 14.08
N LYS A 84 -9.29 -10.56 13.70
CA LYS A 84 -8.83 -10.09 12.39
C LYS A 84 -9.36 -10.95 11.22
N CYS A 85 -9.33 -12.28 11.35
CA CYS A 85 -9.83 -13.19 10.30
C CYS A 85 -11.35 -13.45 10.40
N GLY A 86 -12.00 -12.97 11.47
CA GLY A 86 -13.39 -13.23 11.81
C GLY A 86 -13.68 -14.67 12.25
N VAL A 87 -12.71 -15.58 12.30
CA VAL A 87 -12.95 -16.95 12.76
C VAL A 87 -13.13 -16.95 14.28
N PRO A 88 -14.17 -17.61 14.84
CA PRO A 88 -14.35 -17.67 16.29
C PRO A 88 -13.10 -18.20 16.99
N TYR A 89 -12.68 -17.55 18.09
CA TYR A 89 -11.48 -17.90 18.84
C TYR A 89 -11.40 -19.40 19.15
N SER A 90 -12.49 -20.00 19.63
CA SER A 90 -12.57 -21.43 19.95
C SER A 90 -12.34 -22.34 18.74
N THR A 91 -12.71 -21.89 17.54
CA THR A 91 -12.47 -22.62 16.28
C THR A 91 -11.01 -22.50 15.87
N LEU A 92 -10.47 -21.28 15.89
CA LEU A 92 -9.08 -21.03 15.55
C LEU A 92 -8.12 -21.74 16.51
N TYR A 93 -8.44 -21.73 17.80
CA TYR A 93 -7.66 -22.43 18.83
C TYR A 93 -7.59 -23.93 18.57
N LYS A 94 -8.72 -24.57 18.24
CA LYS A 94 -8.77 -26.01 17.89
C LYS A 94 -7.97 -26.31 16.63
N ILE A 95 -8.01 -25.42 15.64
CA ILE A 95 -7.21 -25.57 14.42
C ILE A 95 -5.72 -25.50 14.75
N ILE A 96 -5.27 -24.46 15.45
CA ILE A 96 -3.85 -24.30 15.83
C ILE A 96 -3.34 -25.50 16.64
N ARG A 97 -4.18 -26.09 17.50
CA ARG A 97 -3.83 -27.27 18.30
C ARG A 97 -3.94 -28.60 17.54
N GLY A 98 -4.26 -28.61 16.24
CA GLY A 98 -4.45 -29.83 15.46
C GLY A 98 -5.68 -30.66 15.87
N GLN A 99 -6.58 -30.08 16.69
CA GLN A 99 -7.77 -30.76 17.18
C GLN A 99 -8.94 -30.68 16.20
N ARG A 100 -8.82 -29.84 15.16
CA ARG A 100 -9.86 -29.62 14.16
C ARG A 100 -9.28 -29.17 12.83
N SER A 101 -9.67 -29.86 11.77
CA SER A 101 -9.40 -29.47 10.39
C SER A 101 -10.20 -28.22 10.00
N PRO A 102 -9.57 -27.20 9.38
CA PRO A 102 -10.28 -26.04 8.87
C PRO A 102 -11.10 -26.41 7.62
N THR A 103 -12.36 -25.96 7.55
CA THR A 103 -13.14 -26.06 6.31
C THR A 103 -12.60 -25.07 5.26
N LEU A 104 -12.91 -25.27 3.97
CA LEU A 104 -12.53 -24.31 2.92
C LEU A 104 -12.99 -22.88 3.22
N GLY A 105 -14.18 -22.71 3.82
CA GLY A 105 -14.66 -21.42 4.28
C GLY A 105 -13.79 -20.82 5.39
N THR A 106 -13.33 -21.65 6.33
CA THR A 106 -12.41 -21.22 7.40
C THR A 106 -11.04 -20.85 6.84
N VAL A 107 -10.51 -21.66 5.91
CA VAL A 107 -9.25 -21.35 5.20
C VAL A 107 -9.36 -20.02 4.48
N ARG A 108 -10.45 -19.74 3.75
CA ARG A 108 -10.66 -18.44 3.08
C ARG A 108 -10.63 -17.26 4.06
N ARG A 109 -11.23 -17.41 5.23
CA ARG A 109 -11.26 -16.39 6.29
C ARG A 109 -9.89 -16.18 6.93
N ILE A 110 -9.16 -17.25 7.20
CA ILE A 110 -7.78 -17.19 7.66
C ILE A 110 -6.92 -16.48 6.61
N LEU A 111 -7.04 -16.86 5.34
CA LEU A 111 -6.32 -16.23 4.23
C LEU A 111 -6.70 -14.75 4.06
N SER A 112 -7.94 -14.35 4.37
CA SER A 112 -8.33 -12.94 4.31
C SER A 112 -7.67 -12.07 5.36
N ALA A 113 -7.14 -12.62 6.47
CA ALA A 113 -6.32 -11.84 7.40
C ALA A 113 -4.96 -11.44 6.81
N PHE A 114 -4.56 -12.08 5.71
CA PHE A 114 -3.38 -11.75 4.91
C PHE A 114 -3.72 -10.99 3.62
N LYS A 115 -5.01 -10.79 3.33
CA LYS A 115 -5.38 -9.74 2.39
C LYS A 115 -5.05 -8.43 3.08
N THR A 116 -4.05 -7.73 2.57
CA THR A 116 -4.11 -6.27 2.60
C THR A 116 -5.48 -5.91 2.02
N ASP A 117 -6.30 -5.12 2.72
CA ASP A 117 -7.33 -4.34 2.04
C ASP A 117 -6.73 -3.85 0.73
N GLU A 118 -7.42 -3.99 -0.41
CA GLU A 118 -6.87 -3.56 -1.69
C GLU A 118 -6.39 -2.11 -1.54
N GLY A 119 -5.07 -1.98 -1.33
CA GLY A 119 -4.50 -0.76 -0.85
C GLY A 119 -4.71 0.31 -1.89
N PHE A 120 -5.01 1.52 -1.46
CA PHE A 120 -5.20 2.63 -2.38
C PHE A 120 -4.04 3.61 -2.31
N LEU A 121 -3.85 4.35 -3.39
CA LEU A 121 -2.99 5.52 -3.41
C LEU A 121 -3.79 6.70 -2.85
N ALA A 122 -3.31 7.30 -1.77
CA ALA A 122 -3.91 8.52 -1.25
C ALA A 122 -3.31 9.74 -1.95
N VAL A 123 -4.14 10.65 -2.45
CA VAL A 123 -3.68 11.92 -3.04
C VAL A 123 -4.18 13.07 -2.17
N ILE A 124 -3.24 13.80 -1.57
CA ILE A 124 -3.50 14.97 -0.74
C ILE A 124 -3.17 16.22 -1.54
N ALA A 125 -4.20 17.01 -1.86
CA ALA A 125 -4.05 18.25 -2.60
C ALA A 125 -5.23 19.20 -2.35
N ALA A 126 -5.13 20.42 -2.86
CA ALA A 126 -6.25 21.34 -2.88
C ALA A 126 -7.40 20.79 -3.75
N ARG A 127 -8.64 21.08 -3.35
CA ARG A 127 -9.85 20.55 -4.00
C ARG A 127 -9.87 20.77 -5.53
N HIS A 128 -9.51 21.96 -6.00
CA HIS A 128 -9.48 22.29 -7.43
C HIS A 128 -8.49 21.42 -8.23
N ILE A 129 -7.37 21.00 -7.63
CA ILE A 129 -6.39 20.10 -8.29
C ILE A 129 -6.98 18.70 -8.46
N LEU A 130 -7.76 18.25 -7.48
CA LEU A 130 -8.38 16.92 -7.45
C LEU A 130 -9.59 16.81 -8.38
N GLU A 131 -10.29 17.92 -8.64
CA GLU A 131 -11.43 18.00 -9.55
C GLU A 131 -10.99 18.05 -11.03
N GLU A 132 -9.86 18.70 -11.32
CA GLU A 132 -9.24 18.70 -12.67
C GLU A 132 -8.68 17.32 -13.06
N THR A 133 -8.45 16.43 -12.07
CA THR A 133 -8.02 15.05 -12.30
C THR A 133 -9.23 14.12 -12.44
N SER A 134 -9.77 14.04 -13.66
CA SER A 134 -10.66 12.96 -14.13
C SER A 134 -10.17 11.57 -13.66
N PRO A 135 -11.05 10.56 -13.45
CA PRO A 135 -10.74 9.41 -12.59
C PRO A 135 -9.47 8.72 -13.03
N PHE A 136 -8.50 8.64 -12.11
CA PHE A 136 -7.25 7.92 -12.30
C PHE A 136 -7.58 6.50 -12.78
N ARG A 137 -7.35 6.19 -14.06
CA ARG A 137 -7.49 4.84 -14.62
C ARG A 137 -6.24 4.02 -14.29
N GLU A 138 -5.94 3.96 -13.00
CA GLU A 138 -4.82 3.20 -12.48
C GLU A 138 -5.29 1.82 -12.03
N LYS A 139 -4.38 0.84 -12.11
CA LYS A 139 -4.66 -0.53 -11.62
C LYS A 139 -4.86 -0.60 -10.11
N ILE A 140 -4.40 0.43 -9.40
CA ILE A 140 -4.52 0.61 -7.96
C ILE A 140 -5.58 1.70 -7.75
N PRO A 141 -6.60 1.48 -6.89
CA PRO A 141 -7.58 2.49 -6.57
C PRO A 141 -6.89 3.77 -6.05
N VAL A 142 -7.34 4.93 -6.50
CA VAL A 142 -6.84 6.22 -6.01
C VAL A 142 -7.95 6.90 -5.21
N ARG A 143 -7.63 7.37 -4.01
CA ARG A 143 -8.56 8.11 -3.14
C ARG A 143 -8.05 9.51 -2.90
N ASN A 144 -8.95 10.46 -3.04
CA ASN A 144 -8.68 11.88 -2.92
C ASN A 144 -8.92 12.35 -1.48
N TYR A 145 -7.94 13.02 -0.89
CA TYR A 145 -8.01 13.63 0.43
C TYR A 145 -7.78 15.14 0.28
N PRO A 146 -8.84 15.92 0.06
CA PRO A 146 -8.72 17.36 -0.09
C PRO A 146 -8.22 17.99 1.21
N ALA A 147 -7.28 18.92 1.10
CA ALA A 147 -6.81 19.75 2.20
C ALA A 147 -6.67 21.20 1.75
N VAL A 148 -7.12 22.15 2.57
CA VAL A 148 -7.04 23.58 2.29
C VAL A 148 -5.80 24.25 2.89
N ASN A 149 -5.19 23.63 3.90
CA ASN A 149 -4.01 24.17 4.58
C ASN A 149 -3.05 23.05 5.01
N PHE A 150 -1.90 23.47 5.56
CA PHE A 150 -0.83 22.56 5.97
C PHE A 150 -1.26 21.59 7.09
N GLU A 151 -1.93 22.10 8.13
CA GLU A 151 -2.36 21.31 9.29
C GLU A 151 -3.36 20.22 8.90
N GLU A 152 -4.36 20.58 8.09
CA GLU A 152 -5.34 19.65 7.57
C GLU A 152 -4.68 18.59 6.68
N ALA A 153 -3.68 18.97 5.88
CA ALA A 153 -2.94 18.02 5.05
C ALA A 153 -2.20 16.96 5.89
N LEU A 154 -1.65 17.34 7.05
CA LEU A 154 -1.04 16.39 7.98
C LEU A 154 -2.08 15.44 8.58
N ILE A 155 -3.23 15.96 9.01
CA ILE A 155 -4.34 15.14 9.53
C ILE A 155 -4.81 14.15 8.47
N MET A 156 -4.97 14.61 7.22
CA MET A 156 -5.36 13.78 6.10
C MET A 156 -4.34 12.69 5.80
N ALA A 157 -3.04 12.97 5.96
CA ALA A 157 -2.00 11.97 5.77
C ALA A 157 -2.09 10.82 6.78
N ILE A 158 -2.22 11.15 8.07
CA ILE A 158 -2.43 10.15 9.12
C ILE A 158 -3.73 9.37 8.89
N ARG A 159 -4.80 10.06 8.49
CA ARG A 159 -6.09 9.43 8.21
C ARG A 159 -6.00 8.45 7.04
N ALA A 160 -5.36 8.86 5.95
CA ALA A 160 -5.18 8.02 4.77
C ALA A 160 -4.41 6.74 5.11
N GLU A 161 -3.34 6.84 5.91
CA GLU A 161 -2.61 5.68 6.42
C GLU A 161 -3.51 4.75 7.24
N LYS A 162 -4.24 5.30 8.22
CA LYS A 162 -5.17 4.52 9.06
C LYS A 162 -6.27 3.83 8.25
N GLU A 163 -6.68 4.42 7.14
CA GLU A 163 -7.68 3.86 6.23
C GLU A 163 -7.13 2.79 5.27
N GLY A 164 -5.81 2.53 5.30
CA GLY A 164 -5.16 1.47 4.51
C GLY A 164 -4.49 1.96 3.22
N ALA A 165 -4.10 3.23 3.16
CA ALA A 165 -3.29 3.72 2.05
C ALA A 165 -1.96 2.95 1.97
N ILE A 166 -1.54 2.53 0.78
CA ILE A 166 -0.23 1.89 0.57
C ILE A 166 0.86 2.89 0.21
N ALA A 167 0.46 4.12 -0.11
CA ALA A 167 1.33 5.24 -0.46
C ALA A 167 0.53 6.54 -0.43
N ILE A 168 1.23 7.65 -0.16
CA ILE A 168 0.67 9.01 -0.16
C ILE A 168 1.34 9.83 -1.26
N VAL A 169 0.56 10.58 -2.04
CA VAL A 169 1.03 11.60 -2.97
C VAL A 169 0.64 12.97 -2.42
N CYS A 170 1.60 13.88 -2.28
CA CYS A 170 1.35 15.22 -1.75
C CYS A 170 2.19 16.29 -2.45
N ALA A 171 1.98 17.56 -2.09
CA ALA A 171 2.81 18.67 -2.56
C ALA A 171 4.24 18.59 -1.98
N PRO A 172 5.27 19.09 -2.69
CA PRO A 172 6.66 18.98 -2.24
C PRO A 172 6.94 19.61 -0.87
N VAL A 173 6.20 20.66 -0.51
CA VAL A 173 6.34 21.36 0.78
C VAL A 173 5.89 20.51 1.97
N LEU A 174 5.09 19.46 1.74
CA LEU A 174 4.55 18.59 2.78
C LEU A 174 5.38 17.31 2.97
N SER A 175 6.14 16.90 1.97
CA SER A 175 6.66 15.52 1.88
C SER A 175 7.56 15.16 3.04
N THR A 176 8.53 16.00 3.37
CA THR A 176 9.50 15.76 4.45
C THR A 176 8.86 15.74 5.83
N THR A 177 7.71 16.39 5.99
CA THR A 177 6.98 16.40 7.25
C THR A 177 6.12 15.15 7.36
N ILE A 178 5.37 14.81 6.31
CA ILE A 178 4.53 13.61 6.27
C ILE A 178 5.39 12.34 6.40
N GLU A 179 6.55 12.27 5.73
CA GLU A 179 7.49 11.13 5.82
C GLU A 179 7.97 10.83 7.25
N LYS A 180 7.93 11.82 8.16
CA LYS A 180 8.28 11.63 9.58
C LYS A 180 7.10 11.19 10.44
N MET A 181 5.89 11.24 9.90
CA MET A 181 4.63 11.03 10.62
C MET A 181 3.92 9.74 10.22
N VAL A 182 4.21 9.20 9.04
CA VAL A 182 3.61 7.96 8.50
C VAL A 182 4.68 6.93 8.15
N ASP A 183 4.31 5.67 8.19
CA ASP A 183 5.15 4.53 7.82
C ASP A 183 5.03 4.17 6.32
N VAL A 184 3.99 4.68 5.65
CA VAL A 184 3.75 4.45 4.21
C VAL A 184 4.64 5.36 3.35
N PRO A 185 5.07 4.91 2.15
CA PRO A 185 5.90 5.72 1.27
C PRO A 185 5.17 6.98 0.79
N VAL A 186 5.90 8.10 0.75
CA VAL A 186 5.39 9.41 0.32
C VAL A 186 6.03 9.82 -1.01
N PHE A 187 5.21 10.32 -1.93
CA PHE A 187 5.60 10.79 -3.25
C PHE A 187 5.18 12.25 -3.43
N THR A 188 5.93 13.00 -4.24
CA THR A 188 5.66 14.42 -4.48
C THR A 188 5.12 14.68 -5.87
N MET A 189 4.01 15.42 -5.99
CA MET A 189 3.58 15.98 -7.28
C MET A 189 4.40 17.23 -7.63
N ARG A 190 4.81 17.39 -8.90
CA ARG A 190 5.54 18.58 -9.38
C ARG A 190 4.78 19.24 -10.54
N PRO A 191 4.04 20.33 -10.31
CA PRO A 191 3.21 20.95 -11.35
C PRO A 191 4.01 21.97 -12.19
N LYS A 192 4.92 21.48 -13.04
CA LYS A 192 5.78 22.35 -13.88
C LYS A 192 4.98 23.30 -14.79
N GLU A 193 4.02 22.75 -15.55
CA GLU A 193 3.23 23.53 -16.51
C GLU A 193 2.31 24.56 -15.83
N SER A 194 1.75 24.22 -14.67
CA SER A 194 0.88 25.13 -13.93
C SER A 194 1.62 26.38 -13.44
N ILE A 195 2.88 26.23 -13.01
CA ILE A 195 3.72 27.37 -12.61
C ILE A 195 4.02 28.27 -13.81
N ILE A 196 4.42 27.69 -14.95
CA ILE A 196 4.72 28.47 -16.17
C ILE A 196 3.48 29.25 -16.63
N ARG A 197 2.31 28.62 -16.64
CA ARG A 197 1.05 29.28 -16.98
C ARG A 197 0.70 30.43 -16.03
N ALA A 198 0.82 30.21 -14.72
CA ALA A 198 0.54 31.24 -13.72
C ALA A 198 1.48 32.45 -13.87
N VAL A 199 2.77 32.22 -14.13
CA VAL A 199 3.74 33.29 -14.38
C VAL A 199 3.37 34.08 -15.63
N ARG A 200 3.02 33.41 -16.75
CA ARG A 200 2.60 34.11 -17.98
C ARG A 200 1.36 34.98 -17.76
N GLN A 201 0.35 34.46 -17.09
CA GLN A 201 -0.86 35.22 -16.77
C GLN A 201 -0.58 36.42 -15.86
N ALA A 202 0.32 36.28 -14.89
CA ALA A 202 0.73 37.39 -14.05
C ALA A 202 1.44 38.48 -14.87
N VAL A 203 2.36 38.07 -15.75
CA VAL A 203 3.08 39.00 -16.64
C VAL A 203 2.11 39.72 -17.59
N GLU A 204 1.19 39.01 -18.25
CA GLU A 204 0.17 39.62 -19.14
C GLU A 204 -0.71 40.64 -18.40
N LYS A 205 -1.18 40.32 -17.18
CA LYS A 205 -1.99 41.26 -16.39
C LYS A 205 -1.21 42.51 -15.97
N LEU A 206 0.06 42.35 -15.60
CA LEU A 206 0.90 43.47 -15.17
C LEU A 206 1.36 44.35 -16.34
N SER A 207 1.55 43.77 -17.52
CA SER A 207 1.93 44.50 -18.74
C SER A 207 0.76 45.27 -19.38
N LEU A 208 -0.49 44.94 -19.03
CA LEU A 208 -1.67 45.72 -19.38
C LEU A 208 -1.96 46.88 -18.40
N GLN A 209 -1.16 47.03 -17.34
CA GLN A 209 -1.30 48.07 -16.30
C GLN A 209 -0.20 49.15 -16.34
N LEU A 210 0.72 49.07 -17.31
CA LEU A 210 1.76 50.06 -17.60
C LEU A 210 1.47 50.72 -18.95
#